data_AF-A0A0E3K9D7-F1
#
_entry.id   AF-A0A0E3K9D7-F1
#
_cell.length_a   1.000
_cell.length_b   1.000
_cell.length_c   1.000
_cell.angle_alpha   90.00
_cell.angle_beta   90.00
_cell.angle_gamma   90.00
#
_symmetry.space_group_name_H-M   'P 1'
#
loop_
_entity.id
_entity.type
_entity.pdbx_description
1 polymer ?
#
loop_
_entity_poly.entity_id
_entity_poly.type
_entity_poly.pdbx_seq_one_letter_code
_entity_poly.pdbx_strand_id
1 'polypeptide(L)' 'MPRPGYKSVYFPDEELWKKIVDEAEKRKVSVYEVLKDAFNCYIREKEGNKVSMEEIVKELQELKKRVEELEKKVK' A
#
# COMPACT_ATOMS: atom_id res chain seq x y z
N MET A 1 39.56 -1.56 9.38
CA MET A 1 38.25 -2.15 9.74
C MET A 1 37.78 -2.99 8.56
N PRO A 2 37.41 -4.28 8.74
CA PRO A 2 36.80 -5.05 7.66
C PRO A 2 35.46 -4.41 7.29
N ARG A 3 35.19 -4.25 5.98
CA ARG A 3 33.91 -3.70 5.52
C ARG A 3 32.78 -4.65 5.97
N PRO A 4 31.64 -4.15 6.46
CA PRO A 4 30.49 -5.00 6.75
C PRO A 4 30.20 -5.86 5.52
N GLY A 5 30.08 -7.16 5.70
CA GLY A 5 29.73 -8.08 4.61
C GLY A 5 28.31 -7.77 4.15
N TYR A 6 28.16 -6.80 3.24
CA TYR A 6 26.89 -6.50 2.62
C TYR A 6 26.46 -7.75 1.86
N LYS A 7 25.38 -8.38 2.33
CA LYS A 7 24.70 -9.46 1.63
C LYS A 7 24.08 -8.83 0.38
N SER A 8 24.82 -8.85 -0.72
CA SER A 8 24.35 -8.32 -2.00
C SER A 8 23.14 -9.14 -2.44
N VAL A 9 22.01 -8.46 -2.62
CA VAL A 9 20.82 -9.06 -3.20
C VAL A 9 20.86 -8.73 -4.68
N TYR A 10 20.87 -9.76 -5.51
CA TYR A 10 20.75 -9.59 -6.95
C TYR A 10 19.34 -9.07 -7.27
N PHE A 11 19.28 -7.93 -7.96
CA PHE A 11 18.03 -7.37 -8.46
C PHE A 11 17.96 -7.69 -9.96
N PRO A 12 17.07 -8.61 -10.39
CA PRO A 12 17.13 -9.20 -11.73
C PRO A 12 16.66 -8.26 -12.85
N ASP A 13 15.93 -7.19 -12.52
CA ASP A 13 15.42 -6.23 -13.51
C ASP A 13 16.28 -4.96 -13.51
N GLU A 14 17.18 -4.87 -14.48
CA GLU A 14 18.13 -3.76 -14.63
C GLU A 14 17.44 -2.42 -14.94
N GLU A 15 16.34 -2.43 -15.71
CA GLU A 15 15.61 -1.20 -16.04
C GLU A 15 14.90 -0.65 -14.82
N LEU A 16 14.24 -1.52 -14.05
CA LEU A 16 13.59 -1.15 -12.81
C LEU A 16 14.61 -0.69 -11.77
N TRP A 17 15.76 -1.37 -11.67
CA TRP A 17 16.85 -0.95 -10.80
C TRP A 17 17.34 0.46 -11.15
N LYS A 18 17.57 0.73 -12.44
CA LYS A 18 17.98 2.06 -12.89
C LYS A 18 16.98 3.14 -12.49
N LYS A 19 15.67 2.90 -12.70
CA LYS A 19 14.61 3.83 -12.29
C LYS A 19 14.61 4.10 -10.78
N ILE A 20 14.83 3.07 -9.96
CA ILE A 20 14.89 3.19 -8.50
C ILE A 20 16.09 4.03 -8.07
N VAL A 21 17.26 3.81 -8.69
CA VAL A 21 18.48 4.59 -8.41
C VAL A 21 18.30 6.04 -8.84
N ASP A 22 17.77 6.28 -10.04
CA ASP A 22 17.52 7.62 -10.57
C ASP A 22 16.53 8.40 -9.67
N GLU A 23 15.48 7.74 -9.19
CA GLU A 23 14.49 8.34 -8.27
C GLU A 23 15.10 8.63 -6.89
N ALA A 24 15.97 7.76 -6.38
CA ALA A 24 16.70 8.00 -5.14
C ALA A 24 17.63 9.21 -5.26
N GLU A 25 18.34 9.33 -6.39
CA GLU A 25 19.22 10.47 -6.67
C GLU A 25 18.46 11.79 -6.83
N LYS A 26 17.30 11.75 -7.50
CA LYS A 26 16.41 12.90 -7.68
C LYS A 26 15.83 13.39 -6.35
N ARG A 27 15.37 12.47 -5.49
CA ARG A 27 14.81 12.78 -4.17
C ARG A 27 15.89 13.04 -3.11
N LYS A 28 17.16 12.79 -3.41
CA LYS A 28 18.30 12.87 -2.48
C LYS A 28 18.09 12.02 -1.21
N VAL A 29 17.53 10.82 -1.40
CA VAL A 29 17.28 9.83 -0.34
C VAL A 29 18.03 8.54 -0.64
N SER A 30 18.03 7.60 0.31
CA SER A 30 18.66 6.30 0.08
C SER A 30 17.80 5.41 -0.84
N VAL A 31 18.46 4.54 -1.62
CA VAL A 31 17.76 3.50 -2.43
C VAL A 31 16.85 2.63 -1.55
N TYR A 32 17.26 2.36 -0.31
CA TYR A 32 16.45 1.62 0.66
C TYR A 32 15.12 2.30 0.96
N GLU A 33 15.10 3.63 1.11
CA GLU A 33 13.86 4.36 1.36
C GLU A 33 12.91 4.34 0.17
N VAL A 34 13.45 4.45 -1.05
CA VAL A 34 12.63 4.32 -2.27
C VAL A 34 12.01 2.92 -2.37
N LEU A 35 12.79 1.88 -2.07
CA LEU A 35 12.30 0.49 -2.04
C LEU A 35 11.25 0.29 -0.95
N LYS A 36 11.46 0.86 0.25
CA LYS A 36 10.53 0.78 1.37
C LYS A 36 9.20 1.47 1.03
N ASP A 37 9.25 2.64 0.39
CA ASP A 37 8.07 3.36 -0.07
C ASP A 37 7.29 2.53 -1.11
N ALA A 38 7.99 2.01 -2.11
CA ALA A 38 7.37 1.17 -3.15
C ALA A 38 6.71 -0.09 -2.55
N PHE A 39 7.37 -0.73 -1.60
CA PHE A 39 6.83 -1.91 -0.91
C PHE A 39 5.62 -1.56 -0.04
N ASN A 40 5.64 -0.43 0.67
CA ASN A 40 4.50 0.04 1.46
C ASN A 40 3.30 0.37 0.58
N CYS A 41 3.51 0.98 -0.60
CA CYS A 41 2.43 1.20 -1.57
C CYS A 41 1.81 -0.12 -2.04
N TYR A 42 2.64 -1.11 -2.40
CA TYR A 42 2.16 -2.44 -2.79
C TYR A 42 1.36 -3.12 -1.67
N ILE A 43 1.84 -3.07 -0.43
CA ILE A 43 1.11 -3.62 0.72
C ILE A 43 -0.22 -2.90 0.90
N ARG A 44 -0.24 -1.57 0.86
CA ARG A 44 -1.48 -0.79 1.00
C ARG A 44 -2.50 -1.11 -0.10
N GLU A 45 -2.06 -1.31 -1.34
CA GLU A 45 -2.93 -1.75 -2.43
C GLU A 45 -3.47 -3.17 -2.20
N LYS A 46 -2.67 -4.07 -1.65
CA LYS A 46 -3.08 -5.44 -1.33
C LYS A 46 -3.95 -5.52 -0.06
N GLU A 47 -3.73 -4.65 0.92
CA GLU A 47 -4.51 -4.58 2.16
C GLU A 47 -5.80 -3.78 2.01
N GLY A 48 -5.81 -2.73 1.17
CA GLY A 48 -7.05 -2.04 0.77
C GLY A 48 -8.06 -2.95 0.06
N ASN A 49 -7.60 -4.12 -0.40
CA ASN A 49 -8.42 -5.16 -1.01
C ASN A 49 -8.80 -6.30 -0.03
N LYS A 50 -8.48 -6.15 1.27
CA LYS A 50 -8.83 -7.09 2.35
C LYS A 50 -9.99 -6.60 3.23
N VAL A 51 -10.88 -5.74 2.73
CA VAL A 51 -12.17 -5.60 3.41
C VAL A 51 -12.92 -6.92 3.18
N SER A 52 -13.20 -7.66 4.26
CA SER A 52 -13.91 -8.92 4.14
C SER A 52 -15.31 -8.67 3.58
N MET A 53 -15.80 -9.57 2.73
CA MET A 53 -17.17 -9.48 2.22
C MET A 53 -18.20 -9.38 3.36
N GLU A 54 -17.87 -9.98 4.51
CA GLU A 54 -18.67 -9.95 5.74
C GLU A 54 -18.76 -8.52 6.33
N GLU A 55 -17.65 -7.77 6.36
CA GLU A 55 -17.65 -6.36 6.78
C GLU A 55 -18.45 -5.49 5.82
N ILE A 56 -18.32 -5.70 4.51
CA ILE A 56 -19.09 -4.98 3.49
C ILE A 56 -20.59 -5.23 3.65
N VAL A 57 -20.99 -6.49 3.87
CA VAL A 57 -22.40 -6.85 4.10
C VAL A 57 -22.93 -6.23 5.39
N LYS A 58 -22.13 -6.19 6.46
CA LYS A 58 -22.52 -5.56 7.72
C LYS A 58 -22.72 -4.06 7.56
N GLU A 59 -21.81 -3.35 6.89
CA GLU A 59 -21.95 -1.92 6.60
C GLU A 59 -23.19 -1.62 5.74
N LEU A 60 -23.46 -2.45 4.73
CA LEU A 60 -24.66 -2.32 3.90
C LEU A 60 -25.95 -2.54 4.69
N GLN A 61 -25.98 -3.49 5.62
CA GLN A 61 -27.13 -3.72 6.48
C GLN A 61 -27.38 -2.57 7.45
N GLU A 62 -26.32 -2.03 8.06
CA GLU A 62 -26.41 -0.84 8.91
C GLU A 62 -26.89 0.38 8.13
N LEU A 63 -26.36 0.58 6.91
CA LEU A 63 -26.78 1.68 6.05
C LEU A 63 -28.26 1.56 5.66
N LYS A 64 -28.71 0.36 5.27
CA LYS A 64 -30.12 0.09 4.96
C LYS A 64 -31.03 0.45 6.14
N LYS A 65 -30.66 0.07 7.36
CA LYS A 65 -31.44 0.38 8.56
C LYS A 65 -31.55 1.89 8.79
N ARG A 66 -30.47 2.64 8.59
CA ARG A 66 -30.46 4.11 8.73
C ARG A 66 -31.34 4.79 7.68
N VAL A 67 -31.35 4.27 6.46
CA VAL A 67 -32.23 4.77 5.39
C VAL A 67 -33.70 4.52 5.74
N GLU A 68 -34.06 3.31 6.18
CA GLU A 68 -35.44 3.01 6.61
C GLU A 68 -35.91 3.89 7.77
N GLU A 69 -35.03 4.20 8.73
CA GLU A 69 -35.33 5.11 9.83
C GLU A 69 -35.51 6.57 9.37
N LEU A 70 -34.76 7.01 8.36
CA LEU A 70 -34.91 8.34 7.76
C LEU A 70 -36.19 8.42 6.93
N GLU A 71 -36.53 7.41 6.13
CA GLU A 71 -37.76 7.36 5.36
C GLU A 71 -39.01 7.44 6.26
N LYS A 72 -38.97 6.79 7.42
CA LYS A 72 -40.04 6.88 8.44
C LYS A 72 -40.17 8.25 9.09
N LYS A 73 -39.10 9.05 9.11
CA LYS A 73 -39.10 10.42 9.65
C LYS A 73 -39.56 11.46 8.63
N VAL A 74 -39.47 11.12 7.34
CA VAL A 74 -39.86 12.00 6.23
C VAL A 74 -41.31 11.77 5.80
N LYS A 75 -41.89 10.59 6.10
CA LYS A 75 -43.34 10.32 6.00
C LYS A 75 -44.10 10.83 7.21
#